data_AF-A0A2P8H679-F1
#
_entry.id   AF-A0A2P8H679-F1
#
_cell.length_a   1.000
_cell.length_b   1.000
_cell.length_c   1.000
_cell.angle_alpha   90.00
_cell.angle_beta   90.00
_cell.angle_gamma   90.00
#
_symmetry.space_group_name_H-M   'P 1'
#
loop_
_entity.id
_entity.type
_entity.pdbx_description
1 polymer ?
#
loop_
_entity_poly.entity_id
_entity_poly.type
_entity_poly.pdbx_seq_one_letter_code
_entity_poly.pdbx_strand_id
1 'polypeptide(L)'
;MIIEQAKEKLKQRANGETYDAVSAAIYILEEQQEKGLEKYGVSADDADLSKAEWARHLAEEMADGLIYVEALKEANEDESLDDLFNNWSAGLASFVIGAAYFWEVYSDEQD
;
A
#
# COMPACT_ATOMS: atom_id res chain seq x y z
N MET A 1 -14.48 2.68 10.20
CA MET A 1 -13.33 3.43 9.64
C MET A 1 -12.07 2.65 9.97
N ILE A 2 -11.31 2.16 8.98
CA ILE A 2 -10.18 1.20 9.15
C ILE A 2 -9.16 1.70 10.19
N ILE A 3 -8.89 3.01 10.22
CA ILE A 3 -8.01 3.63 11.21
C ILE A 3 -8.52 3.47 12.64
N GLU A 4 -9.83 3.57 12.88
CA GLU A 4 -10.40 3.37 14.22
C GLU A 4 -10.41 1.89 14.62
N GLN A 5 -10.60 0.98 13.67
CA GLN A 5 -10.45 -0.46 13.92
C GLN A 5 -8.99 -0.84 14.23
N ALA A 6 -8.03 -0.27 13.49
CA ALA A 6 -6.61 -0.42 13.76
C ALA A 6 -6.26 0.14 15.15
N LYS A 7 -6.71 1.35 15.49
CA LYS A 7 -6.52 1.95 16.82
C LYS A 7 -7.14 1.12 17.94
N GLU A 8 -8.32 0.53 17.72
CA GLU A 8 -9.00 -0.28 18.75
C GLU A 8 -8.30 -1.62 18.98
N LYS A 9 -7.90 -2.32 17.91
CA LYS A 9 -7.11 -3.55 18.01
C LYS A 9 -5.74 -3.29 18.65
N LEU A 10 -5.12 -2.16 18.32
CA LEU A 10 -3.89 -1.70 18.96
C LEU A 10 -4.11 -1.45 20.47
N LYS A 11 -5.12 -0.67 20.86
CA LYS A 11 -5.47 -0.45 22.29
C LYS A 11 -5.67 -1.76 23.07
N GLN A 12 -6.32 -2.75 22.47
CA GLN A 12 -6.55 -4.07 23.08
C GLN A 12 -5.24 -4.84 23.31
N ARG A 13 -4.26 -4.70 22.40
CA ARG A 13 -2.94 -5.34 22.49
C ARG A 13 -2.01 -4.64 23.49
N ALA A 14 -2.15 -3.32 23.66
CA ALA A 14 -1.33 -2.51 24.57
C ALA A 14 -1.97 -2.24 25.95
N ASN A 15 -3.05 -2.94 26.31
CA ASN A 15 -3.67 -2.80 27.63
C ASN A 15 -4.12 -1.35 27.97
N GLY A 16 -4.46 -0.55 26.96
CA GLY A 16 -5.01 0.81 27.13
C GLY A 16 -4.08 2.00 26.84
N GLU A 17 -2.85 1.81 26.38
CA GLU A 17 -1.96 2.93 25.99
C GLU A 17 -2.33 3.56 24.63
N THR A 18 -2.08 4.87 24.49
CA THR A 18 -2.34 5.63 23.25
C THR A 18 -1.26 5.36 22.20
N TYR A 19 -1.70 5.03 20.98
CA TYR A 19 -0.83 4.78 19.85
C TYR A 19 -0.61 6.03 18.98
N ASP A 20 0.63 6.26 18.58
CA ASP A 20 1.02 7.30 17.63
C ASP A 20 0.84 6.84 16.17
N ALA A 21 1.05 7.76 15.22
CA ALA A 21 0.93 7.47 13.79
C ALA A 21 1.89 6.37 13.32
N VAL A 22 3.08 6.28 13.92
CA VAL A 22 4.09 5.27 13.58
C VAL A 22 3.59 3.88 13.91
N SER A 23 3.02 3.71 15.10
CA SER A 23 2.52 2.43 15.53
C SER A 23 1.27 1.98 14.78
N ALA A 24 0.41 2.94 14.39
CA ALA A 24 -0.71 2.65 13.49
C ALA A 24 -0.22 2.17 12.11
N ALA A 25 0.87 2.75 11.60
CA ALA A 25 1.48 2.31 10.34
C ALA A 25 2.07 0.90 10.47
N ILE A 26 2.79 0.60 11.56
CA ILE A 26 3.33 -0.74 11.84
C ILE A 26 2.21 -1.78 11.86
N TYR A 27 1.09 -1.48 12.51
CA TYR A 27 -0.05 -2.39 12.56
C TYR A 27 -0.62 -2.72 11.18
N ILE A 28 -0.78 -1.70 10.33
CA ILE A 28 -1.27 -1.88 8.96
C ILE A 28 -0.29 -2.75 8.16
N LEU A 29 1.02 -2.54 8.34
CA LEU A 29 2.05 -3.36 7.70
C LEU A 29 1.99 -4.83 8.15
N GLU A 30 1.81 -5.08 9.45
CA GLU A 30 1.61 -6.44 9.99
C GLU A 30 0.39 -7.11 9.35
N GLU A 31 -0.78 -6.44 9.31
CA GLU A 31 -1.98 -6.99 8.68
C GLU A 31 -1.79 -7.26 7.18
N GLN A 32 -1.05 -6.40 6.47
CA GLN A 32 -0.77 -6.61 5.05
C GLN A 32 0.20 -7.78 4.83
N GLN A 33 1.19 -7.97 5.70
CA GLN A 33 2.10 -9.12 5.65
C GLN A 33 1.35 -10.43 5.88
N GLU A 34 0.41 -10.47 6.83
CA GLU A 34 -0.45 -11.63 7.07
C GLU A 34 -1.31 -11.96 5.84
N LYS A 35 -1.96 -10.96 5.22
CA LYS A 35 -2.74 -11.17 3.98
C LYS A 35 -1.87 -11.66 2.82
N GLY A 36 -0.66 -11.14 2.69
CA GLY A 36 0.30 -11.60 1.68
C GLY A 36 0.67 -13.07 1.89
N LEU A 37 0.95 -13.46 3.14
CA LEU A 37 1.24 -14.84 3.51
C LEU A 37 0.04 -15.76 3.24
N GLU A 38 -1.19 -15.34 3.54
CA GLU A 38 -2.41 -16.10 3.23
C GLU A 38 -2.62 -16.27 1.71
N LYS A 39 -2.36 -15.21 0.93
CA LYS A 39 -2.58 -15.19 -0.53
C LYS A 39 -1.53 -16.00 -1.29
N TYR A 40 -0.26 -15.89 -0.90
CA TYR A 40 0.87 -16.44 -1.65
C TYR A 40 1.54 -17.64 -0.96
N GLY A 41 1.21 -17.93 0.30
CA GLY A 41 1.79 -19.03 1.07
C GLY A 41 3.23 -18.79 1.54
N VAL A 42 3.81 -17.61 1.26
CA VAL A 42 5.18 -17.23 1.62
C VAL A 42 5.20 -15.77 2.07
N SER A 43 6.09 -15.44 3.02
CA SER A 43 6.29 -14.07 3.47
C SER A 43 7.11 -13.28 2.43
N ALA A 44 7.04 -11.94 2.46
CA ALA A 44 7.87 -11.12 1.59
C ALA A 44 9.38 -11.34 1.83
N ASP A 45 9.79 -11.62 3.07
CA ASP A 45 11.20 -11.86 3.45
C ASP A 45 11.73 -13.19 2.90
N ASP A 46 10.83 -14.16 2.68
CA ASP A 46 11.16 -15.50 2.17
C ASP A 46 10.79 -15.69 0.69
N ALA A 47 10.28 -14.65 0.03
CA ALA A 47 9.82 -14.74 -1.35
C ALA A 47 11.01 -14.76 -2.33
N ASP A 48 11.08 -15.80 -3.16
CA ASP A 48 12.07 -15.95 -4.23
C ASP A 48 11.60 -15.21 -5.48
N LEU A 49 11.57 -13.88 -5.40
CA LEU A 49 11.24 -12.99 -6.52
C LEU A 49 12.51 -12.34 -7.06
N SER A 50 12.65 -12.31 -8.37
CA SER A 50 13.64 -11.48 -9.04
C SER A 50 13.39 -9.99 -8.76
N LYS A 51 14.43 -9.16 -8.95
CA LYS A 51 14.30 -7.69 -8.82
C LYS A 51 13.22 -7.11 -9.71
N ALA A 52 13.09 -7.68 -10.91
CA ALA A 52 12.05 -7.34 -11.83
C ALA A 52 10.70 -7.69 -11.17
N GLU A 53 10.48 -8.93 -10.73
CA GLU A 53 9.17 -9.34 -10.21
C GLU A 53 8.74 -8.50 -9.01
N TRP A 54 9.68 -8.14 -8.13
CA TRP A 54 9.45 -7.16 -7.07
C TRP A 54 8.93 -5.81 -7.59
N ALA A 55 9.57 -5.25 -8.62
CA ALA A 55 9.17 -3.99 -9.21
C ALA A 55 7.80 -4.05 -9.89
N ARG A 56 7.49 -5.15 -10.59
CA ARG A 56 6.17 -5.39 -11.18
C ARG A 56 5.09 -5.44 -10.10
N HIS A 57 5.29 -6.26 -9.06
CA HIS A 57 4.33 -6.38 -7.96
C HIS A 57 4.12 -5.05 -7.23
N LEU A 58 5.19 -4.28 -7.01
CA LEU A 58 5.09 -2.95 -6.44
C LEU A 58 4.26 -2.00 -7.32
N ALA A 59 4.47 -2.02 -8.65
CA ALA A 59 3.70 -1.20 -9.58
C ALA A 59 2.21 -1.59 -9.60
N GLU A 60 1.90 -2.88 -9.58
CA GLU A 60 0.54 -3.43 -9.52
C GLU A 60 -0.20 -2.98 -8.24
N GLU A 61 0.40 -3.18 -7.07
CA GLU A 61 -0.24 -2.82 -5.79
C GLU A 61 -0.41 -1.29 -5.63
N MET A 62 0.48 -0.49 -6.21
CA MET A 62 0.35 0.97 -6.23
C MET A 62 -0.72 1.45 -7.22
N ALA A 63 -0.90 0.75 -8.34
CA ALA A 63 -1.99 1.00 -9.28
C ALA A 63 -3.36 0.69 -8.66
N ASP A 64 -3.46 -0.41 -7.92
CA ASP A 64 -4.66 -0.72 -7.12
C ASP A 64 -4.95 0.38 -6.09
N GLY A 65 -3.90 0.88 -5.41
CA GLY A 65 -4.01 2.03 -4.52
C GLY A 65 -4.55 3.29 -5.19
N LEU A 66 -4.07 3.61 -6.41
CA LEU A 66 -4.56 4.73 -7.20
C LEU A 66 -6.04 4.54 -7.58
N ILE A 67 -6.44 3.34 -7.99
CA ILE A 67 -7.85 3.02 -8.29
C ILE A 67 -8.73 3.27 -7.06
N TYR A 68 -8.28 2.89 -5.87
CA TYR A 68 -9.02 3.16 -4.63
C TYR A 68 -9.12 4.65 -4.30
N VAL A 69 -8.06 5.43 -4.55
CA VAL A 69 -8.11 6.89 -4.35
C VAL A 69 -9.14 7.53 -5.26
N GLU A 70 -9.17 7.16 -6.55
CA GLU A 70 -10.17 7.69 -7.49
C GLU A 70 -11.59 7.27 -7.10
N ALA A 71 -11.81 6.01 -6.72
CA ALA A 71 -13.11 5.54 -6.26
C ALA A 71 -13.57 6.26 -4.98
N LEU A 72 -12.67 6.54 -4.04
CA LEU A 72 -12.97 7.29 -2.82
C LEU A 72 -13.30 8.75 -3.13
N LYS A 73 -12.60 9.36 -4.08
CA LYS A 73 -12.87 10.72 -4.55
C LYS A 73 -14.26 10.80 -5.20
N GLU A 74 -14.61 9.87 -6.08
CA GLU A 74 -15.95 9.80 -6.70
C GLU A 74 -17.06 9.57 -5.67
N ALA A 75 -16.79 8.78 -4.63
CA ALA A 75 -17.75 8.49 -3.57
C ALA A 75 -17.88 9.60 -2.53
N ASN A 76 -16.98 10.58 -2.52
CA ASN A 76 -16.95 11.64 -1.52
C ASN A 76 -17.55 12.95 -2.04
N GLU A 77 -18.59 13.44 -1.36
CA GLU A 77 -19.24 14.71 -1.72
C GLU A 77 -18.55 15.94 -1.10
N ASP A 78 -17.59 15.72 -0.19
CA ASP A 78 -16.86 16.81 0.48
C ASP A 78 -15.69 17.30 -0.37
N GLU A 79 -15.96 18.36 -1.14
CA GLU A 79 -14.97 19.05 -2.00
C GLU A 79 -13.73 19.55 -1.22
N SER A 80 -13.78 19.69 0.11
CA SER A 80 -12.61 20.09 0.90
C SER A 80 -11.49 19.05 0.91
N LEU A 81 -11.78 17.81 0.51
CA LEU A 81 -10.80 16.73 0.37
C LEU A 81 -10.21 16.60 -1.04
N ASP A 82 -10.68 17.38 -2.02
CA ASP A 82 -10.24 17.26 -3.41
C ASP A 82 -8.73 17.52 -3.57
N ASP A 83 -8.20 18.52 -2.88
CA ASP A 83 -6.76 18.81 -2.90
C ASP A 83 -5.95 17.65 -2.32
N LEU A 84 -6.48 16.97 -1.30
CA LEU A 84 -5.83 15.79 -0.72
C LEU A 84 -5.82 14.63 -1.73
N PHE A 85 -6.97 14.31 -2.32
CA PHE A 85 -7.08 13.24 -3.31
C PHE A 85 -6.23 13.51 -4.54
N ASN A 86 -6.25 14.74 -5.07
CA ASN A 86 -5.44 15.11 -6.24
C ASN A 86 -3.94 14.95 -5.97
N ASN A 87 -3.46 15.33 -4.77
CA ASN A 87 -2.07 15.15 -4.39
C ASN A 87 -1.69 13.67 -4.24
N TRP A 88 -2.59 12.86 -3.65
CA TRP A 88 -2.37 11.42 -3.52
C TRP A 88 -2.35 10.73 -4.89
N SER A 89 -3.30 11.04 -5.77
CA SER A 89 -3.35 10.49 -7.14
C SER A 89 -2.09 10.85 -7.92
N ALA A 90 -1.64 12.11 -7.87
CA ALA A 90 -0.43 12.55 -8.57
C ALA A 90 0.84 11.84 -8.07
N GLY A 91 0.96 11.68 -6.74
CA GLY A 91 2.09 10.98 -6.12
C GLY A 91 2.13 9.50 -6.49
N LEU A 92 0.99 8.81 -6.34
CA LEU A 92 0.88 7.38 -6.69
C LEU A 92 1.11 7.14 -8.18
N ALA A 93 0.50 7.94 -9.06
CA ALA A 93 0.69 7.82 -10.51
C ALA A 93 2.16 7.97 -10.90
N SER A 94 2.86 8.95 -10.33
CA SER A 94 4.29 9.16 -10.59
C SER A 94 5.13 7.96 -10.15
N PHE A 95 4.78 7.36 -9.01
CA PHE A 95 5.47 6.18 -8.48
C PHE A 95 5.20 4.91 -9.30
N VAL A 96 3.95 4.69 -9.72
CA VAL A 96 3.55 3.59 -10.62
C VAL A 96 4.34 3.65 -11.92
N ILE A 97 4.42 4.83 -12.55
CA ILE A 97 5.19 5.04 -13.78
C ILE A 97 6.68 4.73 -13.56
N GLY A 98 7.26 5.19 -12.45
CA GLY A 98 8.66 4.93 -12.12
C GLY A 98 8.94 3.43 -11.90
N ALA A 99 8.08 2.73 -11.17
CA ALA A 99 8.21 1.29 -10.93
C ALA A 99 8.04 0.47 -12.22
N ALA A 100 7.08 0.85 -13.08
CA ALA A 100 6.88 0.22 -14.39
C ALA A 100 8.08 0.43 -15.31
N TYR A 101 8.64 1.63 -15.36
CA TYR A 101 9.86 1.90 -16.12
C TYR A 101 11.05 1.10 -15.59
N PHE A 102 11.21 1.00 -14.27
CA PHE A 102 12.25 0.17 -13.67
C PHE A 102 12.08 -1.31 -14.05
N TRP A 103 10.85 -1.83 -14.06
CA TRP A 103 10.55 -3.18 -14.53
C TRP A 103 10.99 -3.36 -16.00
N GLU A 104 10.56 -2.48 -16.91
CA GLU A 104 10.87 -2.57 -18.34
C GLU A 104 12.39 -2.61 -18.61
N VAL A 105 13.16 -1.74 -17.94
CA VAL A 105 14.62 -1.70 -18.10
C VAL A 105 15.28 -3.00 -17.64
N TYR A 106 14.82 -3.58 -16.53
CA TYR A 106 15.44 -4.77 -15.95
C TYR A 106 14.92 -6.09 -16.52
N SER A 107 13.73 -6.09 -17.15
CA SER A 107 13.25 -7.25 -17.91
C SER A 107 14.04 -7.44 -19.20
N ASP A 108 14.41 -6.34 -19.86
CA ASP A 108 15.13 -6.36 -21.14
C ASP A 108 16.62 -6.76 -20.98
N GLU A 109 17.20 -6.65 -19.78
CA GLU A 109 18.58 -7.09 -19.49
C GLU A 109 18.71 -8.61 -19.23
N GLN A 110 17.59 -9.34 -19.16
CA GLN A 110 17.55 -10.77 -18.80
C GLN A 110 17.23 -11.71 -19.99
N ASP A 111 16.91 -11.15 -21.17
CA ASP A 111 16.71 -11.85 -22.45
C ASP A 111 17.97 -11.83 -23.34
#